data_AF-A0A2T7TZI7-F1
#
_entry.id   AF-A0A2T7TZI7-F1
#
_cell.length_a   1.000
_cell.length_b   1.000
_cell.length_c   1.000
_cell.angle_alpha   90.00
_cell.angle_beta   90.00
_cell.angle_gamma   90.00
#
_symmetry.space_group_name_H-M   'P 1'
#
loop_
_entity.id
_entity.type
_entity.pdbx_description
1 polymer ?
#
loop_
_entity_poly.entity_id
_entity_poly.type
_entity_poly.pdbx_seq_one_letter_code
_entity_poly.pdbx_strand_id
1 'polypeptide(L)'
;MTSVQQLALARSSARDCTYNLFRNKQLPAILCAVPEDRPVPKFLDAGQWTFERPLRPSNVRPPGFHDRAAYAGVRYNGFYLFQVTATQEKMAG
;
A
#
# COMPACT_ATOMS: atom_id res chain seq x y z
N MET A 1 -17.83 14.56 -9.12
CA MET A 1 -18.14 14.09 -7.75
C MET A 1 -18.04 12.57 -7.73
N THR A 2 -17.28 11.98 -6.81
CA THR A 2 -17.17 10.50 -6.73
C THR A 2 -18.33 9.95 -5.89
N SER A 3 -19.15 9.05 -6.43
CA SER A 3 -20.29 8.45 -5.72
C SER A 3 -19.84 7.57 -4.54
N VAL A 4 -20.64 7.55 -3.46
CA VAL A 4 -20.45 6.72 -2.25
C VAL A 4 -20.34 5.23 -2.59
N GLN A 5 -21.03 4.78 -3.64
CA GLN A 5 -20.97 3.38 -4.10
C GLN A 5 -19.60 3.05 -4.71
N GLN A 6 -19.02 3.96 -5.49
CA GLN A 6 -17.69 3.78 -6.06
C GLN A 6 -16.59 3.80 -4.98
N LEU A 7 -16.82 4.57 -3.92
CA LEU A 7 -15.99 4.57 -2.71
C LEU A 7 -16.03 3.21 -2.00
N ALA A 8 -17.21 2.63 -1.80
CA ALA A 8 -17.35 1.31 -1.18
C ALA A 8 -16.69 0.21 -2.02
N LEU A 9 -16.91 0.23 -3.34
CA LEU A 9 -16.37 -0.78 -4.25
C LEU A 9 -14.84 -0.75 -4.31
N ALA A 10 -14.24 0.45 -4.35
CA ALA A 10 -12.80 0.63 -4.29
C ALA A 10 -12.19 0.11 -2.98
N ARG A 11 -12.90 0.28 -1.86
CA ARG A 11 -12.45 -0.23 -0.55
C ARG A 11 -12.50 -1.75 -0.51
N SER A 12 -13.56 -2.37 -1.03
CA SER A 12 -13.66 -3.84 -1.09
C SER A 12 -12.58 -4.43 -1.99
N SER A 13 -12.44 -3.91 -3.21
CA SER A 13 -11.44 -4.44 -4.16
C SER A 13 -10.00 -4.32 -3.65
N ALA A 14 -9.65 -3.20 -3.01
CA ALA A 14 -8.30 -3.04 -2.44
C ALA A 14 -8.10 -3.86 -1.16
N ARG A 15 -9.18 -4.23 -0.46
CA ARG A 15 -9.09 -5.17 0.66
C ARG A 15 -8.88 -6.60 0.19
N ASP A 16 -9.47 -6.98 -0.93
CA ASP A 16 -9.36 -8.32 -1.50
C ASP A 16 -8.05 -8.57 -2.26
N CYS A 17 -7.32 -7.51 -2.64
CA CYS A 17 -5.99 -7.62 -3.25
C CYS A 17 -4.91 -8.07 -2.25
N THR A 18 -4.02 -8.96 -2.71
CA THR A 18 -2.71 -9.14 -2.08
C THR A 18 -1.71 -8.15 -2.69
N TYR A 19 -0.94 -7.48 -1.84
CA TYR A 19 0.19 -6.66 -2.26
C TYR A 19 1.53 -7.26 -1.83
N ASN A 20 2.56 -7.10 -2.64
CA ASN A 20 3.95 -7.19 -2.22
C ASN A 20 4.40 -5.81 -1.75
N LEU A 21 4.85 -5.71 -0.49
CA LEU A 21 5.37 -4.48 0.07
C LEU A 21 6.88 -4.39 -0.13
N PHE A 22 7.31 -3.27 -0.66
CA PHE A 22 8.72 -2.90 -0.80
C PHE A 22 9.00 -1.69 0.06
N ARG A 23 10.07 -1.73 0.85
CA ARG A 23 10.53 -0.62 1.69
C ARG A 23 11.70 0.10 1.06
N ASN A 24 11.66 1.42 1.06
CA ASN A 24 12.78 2.23 0.60
C ASN A 24 13.92 2.14 1.62
N LYS A 25 15.15 1.87 1.16
CA LYS A 25 16.34 1.70 2.00
C LYS A 25 16.83 3.02 2.60
N GLN A 26 16.67 4.13 1.87
CA GLN A 26 17.12 5.47 2.29
C GLN A 26 16.06 6.19 3.12
N LEU A 27 14.79 5.94 2.83
CA LEU A 27 13.64 6.52 3.52
C LEU A 27 12.75 5.39 4.07
N PRO A 28 13.11 4.76 5.20
CA PRO A 28 12.40 3.59 5.71
C PRO A 28 10.92 3.84 6.02
N ALA A 29 10.52 5.10 6.23
CA ALA A 29 9.11 5.47 6.39
C ALA A 29 8.30 5.35 5.09
N ILE A 30 8.90 5.10 3.93
CA ILE A 30 8.19 4.98 2.66
C ILE A 30 8.08 3.50 2.26
N LEU A 31 6.83 3.10 1.96
CA LEU A 31 6.48 1.80 1.42
C LEU A 31 5.86 1.94 0.03
N CYS A 32 6.12 0.95 -0.81
CA CYS A 32 5.46 0.76 -2.10
C CYS A 32 4.73 -0.58 -2.05
N ALA A 33 3.42 -0.56 -2.30
CA ALA A 33 2.57 -1.72 -2.44
C ALA A 33 2.32 -2.00 -3.93
N VAL A 34 2.74 -3.18 -4.39
CA VAL A 34 2.51 -3.65 -5.75
C VAL A 34 1.58 -4.86 -5.69
N PRO A 35 0.45 -4.91 -6.42
CA PRO A 35 -0.38 -6.11 -6.47
C PRO A 35 0.45 -7.33 -6.90
N GLU A 36 0.27 -8.47 -6.23
CA GLU A 36 1.03 -9.70 -6.51
C GLU A 36 0.78 -10.23 -7.93
N ASP A 37 -0.38 -9.91 -8.51
CA ASP A 37 -0.79 -10.27 -9.88
C ASP A 37 -0.31 -9.29 -10.95
N ARG A 38 0.54 -8.31 -10.60
CA ARG A 38 1.06 -7.30 -11.53
C ARG A 38 2.58 -7.31 -11.62
N PRO A 39 3.14 -6.89 -12.78
CA PRO A 39 4.58 -6.77 -12.91
C PRO A 39 5.13 -5.76 -11.91
N VAL A 40 6.28 -6.10 -11.30
CA VAL A 40 6.99 -5.20 -10.39
C VAL A 40 7.54 -4.01 -11.18
N PRO A 41 7.24 -2.76 -10.79
CA PRO A 41 7.81 -1.58 -11.43
C PRO A 41 9.34 -1.55 -11.35
N LYS A 42 10.00 -1.27 -12.49
CA LYS A 42 11.48 -1.27 -12.60
C LYS A 42 12.22 -0.40 -11.59
N PHE A 43 11.60 0.68 -11.08
CA PHE A 43 12.24 1.55 -10.09
C PHE A 43 12.47 0.84 -8.74
N LEU A 44 11.74 -0.24 -8.46
CA LEU A 44 11.91 -1.06 -7.26
C LEU A 44 13.14 -1.97 -7.38
N ASP A 45 13.55 -2.33 -8.58
CA ASP A 45 14.77 -3.12 -8.83
C ASP A 45 16.06 -2.28 -8.77
N ALA A 46 15.95 -0.95 -8.66
CA ALA A 46 17.09 -0.02 -8.72
C ALA A 46 17.99 -0.02 -7.46
N GLY A 47 17.99 -1.11 -6.68
CA GLY A 47 18.83 -1.28 -5.49
C GLY A 47 18.42 -0.43 -4.27
N GLN A 48 17.51 0.53 -4.42
CA GLN A 48 17.03 1.42 -3.35
C GLN A 48 15.83 0.88 -2.58
N TRP A 49 15.29 -0.27 -2.99
CA TRP A 49 14.13 -0.89 -2.36
C TRP A 49 14.44 -2.32 -1.94
N THR A 50 13.77 -2.78 -0.89
CA THR A 50 13.86 -4.14 -0.38
C THR A 50 12.45 -4.71 -0.27
N PHE A 51 12.23 -5.93 -0.75
CA PHE A 51 11.00 -6.65 -0.44
C PHE A 51 10.89 -6.86 1.08
N GLU A 52 9.80 -6.38 1.68
CA GLU A 52 9.60 -6.48 3.12
C GLU A 52 8.72 -7.69 3.47
N ARG A 53 7.51 -7.74 2.91
CA ARG A 53 6.54 -8.81 3.14
C ARG A 53 5.36 -8.72 2.18
N PRO A 54 4.61 -9.82 1.97
CA PRO A 54 3.28 -9.71 1.41
C PRO A 54 2.32 -9.06 2.42
N LEU A 55 1.30 -8.39 1.89
CA LEU A 55 0.16 -7.83 2.58
C LEU A 55 -1.10 -8.48 2.01
N ARG A 56 -1.50 -9.57 2.65
CA ARG A 56 -2.70 -10.35 2.32
C ARG A 56 -3.96 -9.61 2.78
N PRO A 57 -5.15 -9.93 2.23
CA PRO A 57 -6.43 -9.33 2.65
C PRO A 57 -6.69 -9.38 4.17
N SER A 58 -6.35 -10.50 4.81
CA SER A 58 -6.55 -10.71 6.25
C SER A 58 -5.53 -10.00 7.15
N ASN A 59 -4.46 -9.44 6.60
CA ASN A 59 -3.44 -8.79 7.40
C ASN A 59 -3.86 -7.38 7.83
N VAL A 60 -3.46 -7.01 9.05
CA VAL A 60 -3.52 -5.62 9.51
C VAL A 60 -2.72 -4.75 8.55
N ARG A 61 -3.39 -3.69 8.04
CA ARG A 61 -2.78 -2.73 7.12
C ARG A 61 -1.71 -1.91 7.86
N PRO A 62 -0.54 -1.64 7.25
CA PRO A 62 0.46 -0.77 7.86
C PRO A 62 -0.15 0.63 8.15
N PRO A 63 0.30 1.33 9.20
CA PRO A 63 -0.07 2.72 9.42
C PRO A 63 0.15 3.56 8.15
N GLY A 64 -0.79 4.44 7.83
CA GLY A 64 -0.76 5.26 6.61
C GLY A 64 -1.25 4.57 5.33
N PHE A 65 -1.48 3.25 5.34
CA PHE A 65 -2.08 2.56 4.20
C PHE A 65 -3.57 2.87 4.08
N HIS A 66 -4.00 3.37 2.92
CA HIS A 66 -5.40 3.68 2.66
C HIS A 66 -5.93 2.89 1.46
N ASP A 67 -6.88 1.98 1.68
CA ASP A 67 -7.48 1.10 0.65
C ASP A 67 -7.94 1.89 -0.60
N ARG A 68 -8.56 3.07 -0.41
CA ARG A 68 -9.01 3.92 -1.52
C ARG A 68 -7.84 4.48 -2.35
N ALA A 69 -6.80 4.95 -1.67
CA ALA A 69 -5.62 5.49 -2.34
C ALA A 69 -4.83 4.37 -3.02
N ALA A 70 -4.80 3.17 -2.42
CA ALA A 70 -4.25 1.97 -3.03
C ALA A 70 -4.97 1.61 -4.33
N TYR A 71 -6.30 1.55 -4.32
CA TYR A 71 -7.08 1.30 -5.52
C TYR A 71 -6.78 2.31 -6.64
N ALA A 72 -6.82 3.61 -6.33
CA ALA A 72 -6.54 4.65 -7.31
C ALA A 72 -5.10 4.59 -7.83
N GLY A 73 -4.11 4.46 -6.93
CA GLY A 73 -2.70 4.37 -7.28
C GLY A 73 -2.43 3.18 -8.19
N VAL A 74 -2.95 2.01 -7.85
CA VAL A 74 -2.81 0.81 -8.67
C VAL A 74 -3.50 0.95 -10.02
N ARG A 75 -4.70 1.55 -10.06
CA ARG A 75 -5.44 1.74 -11.31
C ARG A 75 -4.66 2.61 -12.30
N TYR A 76 -4.00 3.67 -11.84
CA TYR A 76 -3.33 4.64 -12.72
C TYR A 76 -1.83 4.35 -12.91
N ASN A 77 -1.15 3.84 -11.89
CA ASN A 77 0.31 3.69 -11.87
C ASN A 77 0.76 2.23 -11.82
N GLY A 78 -0.14 1.29 -11.50
CA GLY A 78 0.20 -0.13 -11.26
C GLY A 78 0.76 -0.41 -9.86
N PHE A 79 0.96 0.60 -9.02
CA PHE A 79 1.46 0.48 -7.65
C PHE A 79 0.89 1.58 -6.75
N TYR A 80 1.07 1.45 -5.44
CA TYR A 80 0.68 2.44 -4.45
C TYR A 80 1.84 2.78 -3.50
N LEU A 81 2.28 4.04 -3.53
CA LEU A 81 3.33 4.55 -2.65
C LEU A 81 2.69 5.33 -1.49
N PHE A 82 3.15 5.06 -0.27
CA PHE A 82 2.63 5.71 0.93
C PHE A 82 3.70 5.82 2.01
N GLN A 83 3.50 6.76 2.92
CA GLN A 83 4.35 6.93 4.09
C GLN A 83 3.71 6.23 5.30
N VAL A 84 4.52 5.47 6.03
CA VAL A 84 4.17 4.93 7.34
C VAL A 84 4.09 6.10 8.30
N THR A 85 2.87 6.38 8.75
CA THR A 85 2.64 7.36 9.83
C THR A 85 2.93 6.67 11.16
N ALA A 86 3.51 7.37 12.13
CA ALA A 86 3.57 6.82 13.48
C ALA A 86 2.15 6.42 13.91
N THR A 87 1.97 5.16 14.29
CA THR A 87 0.78 4.79 15.06
C THR A 87 0.84 5.66 16.30
N GLN A 88 -0.17 6.51 16.53
CA GLN A 88 -0.34 7.10 17.85
C GLN A 88 -0.69 5.92 18.77
N GLU A 89 0.34 5.24 19.28
CA GLU A 89 0.20 4.40 20.45
C GLU A 89 -0.13 5.36 21.58
N LYS A 90 -1.44 5.43 21.83
CA LYS A 90 -2.09 6.14 22.92
C LYS A 90 -1.17 6.13 24.15
N MET A 91 -0.79 7.31 24.62
CA MET A 91 -0.39 7.52 26.02
C MET A 91 -1.31 6.68 26.92
N ALA A 92 -0.75 5.65 27.51
CA ALA A 92 -1.31 4.86 28.59
C ALA A 92 -0.09 4.20 29.25
N GLY A 93 0.34 4.55 30.44
CA GLY A 93 -0.04 5.56 31.41
C GLY A 93 1.06 5.55 32.49
#